data_AF-A0A820PMY9-F1
#
_entry.id   AF-A0A820PMY9-F1
#
_cell.length_a   1.000
_cell.length_b   1.000
_cell.length_c   1.000
_cell.angle_alpha   90.00
_cell.angle_beta   90.00
_cell.angle_gamma   90.00
#
_symmetry.space_group_name_H-M   'P 1'
#
loop_
_entity.id
_entity.type
_entity.pdbx_description
1 polymer ?
#
loop_
_entity_poly.entity_id
_entity_poly.type
_entity_poly.pdbx_seq_one_letter_code
_entity_poly.pdbx_strand_id
1 'polypeptide(L)'
;HLTRQGLKNIKSIIDSIFEAINLLKRLGPLKRVYDDMQLADLHAFLFQEKGNTVTYADTIVRNLRKYPSLFVLFGHELHLQFEPVSIIKTINALDPQTCNIMLISKLCLPYCDQTEPWFNIQYGQF
;
A
#
# COMPACT_ATOMS: atom_id res chain seq x y z
N HIS A 1 11.65 4.77 -8.63
CA HIS A 1 13.09 5.02 -8.40
C HIS A 1 13.30 6.45 -7.95
N LEU A 2 14.17 6.70 -6.96
CA LEU A 2 14.53 8.06 -6.57
C LEU A 2 15.43 8.70 -7.62
N THR A 3 15.23 9.98 -7.88
CA THR A 3 16.17 10.78 -8.69
C THR A 3 17.48 10.98 -7.92
N ARG A 4 18.55 11.40 -8.60
CA ARG A 4 19.82 11.75 -7.94
C ARG A 4 19.62 12.82 -6.87
N GLN A 5 18.75 13.80 -7.13
CA GLN A 5 18.41 14.83 -6.17
C GLN A 5 17.59 14.28 -5.00
N GLY A 6 16.67 13.35 -5.25
CA GLY A 6 15.91 12.67 -4.20
C GLY A 6 16.81 11.88 -3.25
N LEU A 7 17.82 11.18 -3.78
CA LEU A 7 18.80 10.45 -2.96
C LEU A 7 19.64 11.35 -2.05
N LYS A 8 19.88 12.60 -2.45
CA LYS A 8 20.58 13.58 -1.60
C LYS A 8 19.67 14.20 -0.52
N ASN A 9 18.35 14.12 -0.71
CA ASN A 9 17.36 14.79 0.14
C ASN A 9 16.35 13.80 0.74
N ILE A 10 16.80 12.60 1.11
CA ILE A 10 15.93 11.54 1.62
C ILE A 10 15.15 12.01 2.85
N LYS A 11 15.80 12.74 3.76
CA LYS A 11 15.15 13.32 4.94
C LYS A 11 13.95 14.20 4.56
N SER A 12 14.12 15.11 3.61
CA SER A 12 13.03 16.00 3.16
C SER A 12 11.87 15.22 2.51
N ILE A 13 12.15 14.11 1.83
CA ILE A 13 11.11 13.23 1.28
C ILE A 13 10.33 12.58 2.41
N ILE A 14 11.03 12.03 3.42
CA ILE A 14 10.42 11.41 4.59
C ILE A 14 9.56 12.44 5.35
N ASP A 15 10.10 13.64 5.59
CA ASP A 15 9.38 14.73 6.26
C ASP A 15 8.09 15.08 5.50
N SER A 16 8.16 15.20 4.16
CA SER A 16 6.98 15.50 3.32
C SER A 16 5.91 14.39 3.39
N ILE A 17 6.33 13.12 3.45
CA ILE A 17 5.41 11.98 3.62
C ILE A 17 4.69 12.09 4.96
N PHE A 18 5.42 12.37 6.05
CA PHE A 18 4.82 12.50 7.37
C PHE A 18 3.99 13.77 7.55
N GLU A 19 4.31 14.86 6.85
CA GLU A 19 3.45 16.03 6.74
C GLU A 19 2.10 15.70 6.09
N ALA A 20 2.10 14.92 5.00
CA ALA A 20 0.88 14.44 4.36
C ALA A 20 0.08 13.53 5.29
N ILE A 21 0.73 12.60 6.00
CA ILE A 21 0.08 11.75 7.00
C ILE A 21 -0.52 12.60 8.13
N ASN A 22 0.18 13.63 8.61
CA ASN A 22 -0.32 14.54 9.64
C ASN A 22 -1.51 15.38 9.15
N LEU A 23 -1.57 15.71 7.87
CA LEU A 23 -2.75 16.31 7.27
C LEU A 23 -3.94 15.33 7.32
N LEU A 24 -3.74 14.07 6.93
CA LEU A 24 -4.78 13.04 7.01
C LEU A 24 -5.26 12.81 8.45
N LYS A 25 -4.35 12.79 9.44
CA LYS A 25 -4.69 12.69 10.87
C LYS A 25 -5.60 13.84 11.33
N ARG A 26 -5.33 15.06 10.86
CA ARG A 26 -6.12 16.25 11.20
C ARG A 26 -7.49 16.28 10.52
N LEU A 27 -7.56 15.87 9.25
CA LEU A 27 -8.82 15.83 8.49
C LEU A 27 -9.73 14.69 8.95
N GLY A 28 -9.15 13.55 9.34
CA GLY A 28 -9.88 12.34 9.67
C GLY A 28 -10.53 11.68 8.45
N PRO A 29 -11.40 10.66 8.67
CA PRO A 29 -12.07 9.94 7.60
C PRO A 29 -13.05 10.85 6.83
N LEU A 30 -12.87 10.94 5.51
CA LEU A 30 -13.72 11.73 4.63
C LEU A 30 -14.70 10.82 3.88
N LYS A 31 -15.95 10.77 4.32
CA LYS A 31 -16.97 9.90 3.70
C LYS A 31 -17.13 10.14 2.20
N ARG A 32 -17.10 11.40 1.76
CA ARG A 32 -17.17 11.75 0.33
C ARG A 32 -16.11 11.04 -0.51
N VAL A 33 -14.86 10.98 -0.02
CA VAL A 33 -13.76 10.32 -0.74
C VAL A 33 -14.01 8.82 -0.82
N TYR A 34 -14.52 8.22 0.25
CA TYR A 34 -14.91 6.81 0.25
C TYR A 34 -16.04 6.53 -0.74
N ASP A 35 -17.08 7.36 -0.76
CA ASP A 35 -18.21 7.22 -1.67
C ASP A 35 -17.75 7.34 -3.13
N ASP A 36 -16.83 8.27 -3.44
CA ASP A 36 -16.22 8.43 -4.77
C ASP A 36 -15.40 7.18 -5.17
N MET A 37 -14.62 6.61 -4.26
CA MET A 37 -13.87 5.36 -4.48
C MET A 37 -14.80 4.17 -4.73
N GLN A 38 -15.83 4.00 -3.90
CA GLN A 38 -16.81 2.92 -4.03
C GLN A 38 -17.51 2.96 -5.39
N LEU A 39 -17.86 4.16 -5.87
CA LEU A 39 -18.47 4.34 -7.18
C LEU A 39 -17.49 4.00 -8.32
N ALA A 40 -16.22 4.39 -8.19
CA ALA A 40 -15.19 4.04 -9.17
C ALA A 40 -14.97 2.53 -9.26
N ASP A 41 -14.90 1.82 -8.13
CA ASP A 41 -14.73 0.36 -8.11
C ASP A 41 -15.94 -0.36 -8.67
N LEU A 42 -17.16 0.12 -8.35
CA LEU A 42 -18.39 -0.43 -8.92
C LEU A 42 -18.38 -0.30 -10.46
N HIS A 43 -17.99 0.85 -10.98
CA HIS A 43 -17.87 1.03 -12.43
C HIS A 43 -16.79 0.12 -13.03
N ALA A 44 -15.62 0.02 -12.39
CA ALA A 44 -14.55 -0.85 -12.85
C ALA A 44 -14.99 -2.33 -12.91
N PHE A 45 -15.76 -2.79 -11.93
CA PHE A 45 -16.32 -4.15 -11.89
C PHE A 45 -17.36 -4.37 -12.99
N LEU A 46 -18.33 -3.46 -13.13
CA LEU A 46 -19.43 -3.61 -14.09
C LEU A 46 -18.94 -3.62 -15.55
N PHE A 47 -17.88 -2.86 -15.84
CA PHE A 47 -17.31 -2.73 -17.18
C PHE A 47 -15.97 -3.46 -17.34
N GLN A 48 -15.69 -4.43 -16.46
CA GLN A 48 -14.45 -5.20 -16.52
C GLN A 48 -14.38 -6.00 -17.83
N GLU A 49 -13.31 -5.78 -18.59
CA GLU A 49 -13.06 -6.55 -19.79
C GLU A 49 -12.67 -8.00 -19.45
N LYS A 50 -12.91 -8.91 -20.40
CA LYS A 50 -12.51 -10.31 -20.24
C LYS A 50 -10.98 -10.40 -20.18
N GLY A 51 -10.47 -10.64 -18.97
CA GLY A 51 -9.05 -10.84 -18.73
C GLY A 51 -8.55 -12.25 -19.08
N ASN A 52 -7.30 -12.51 -18.71
CA ASN A 52 -6.69 -13.83 -18.84
C ASN A 52 -7.43 -14.87 -18.00
N THR A 53 -7.84 -15.98 -18.60
CA THR A 53 -8.62 -17.04 -17.96
C THR A 53 -7.87 -17.77 -16.84
N VAL A 54 -6.54 -17.90 -16.93
CA VAL A 54 -5.70 -18.53 -15.89
C VAL A 54 -5.65 -17.63 -14.66
N THR A 55 -5.40 -16.34 -14.84
CA THR A 55 -5.38 -15.35 -13.74
C THR A 55 -6.75 -15.24 -13.07
N TYR A 56 -7.83 -15.27 -13.87
CA TYR A 56 -9.19 -15.27 -13.35
C TYR A 56 -9.46 -16.51 -12.48
N ALA A 57 -9.14 -17.71 -12.97
CA ALA A 57 -9.33 -18.93 -12.19
C ALA A 57 -8.53 -18.93 -10.88
N ASP A 58 -7.26 -18.50 -10.91
CA ASP A 58 -6.45 -18.36 -9.69
C ASP A 58 -7.09 -17.39 -8.68
N THR A 59 -7.56 -16.24 -9.16
CA THR A 59 -8.23 -15.22 -8.33
C THR A 59 -9.48 -15.79 -7.68
N ILE A 60 -10.33 -16.50 -8.44
CA ILE A 60 -11.55 -17.12 -7.90
C ILE A 60 -11.23 -18.18 -6.84
N VAL A 61 -10.24 -19.06 -7.08
CA VAL A 61 -9.84 -20.09 -6.11
C VAL A 61 -9.32 -19.47 -4.81
N ARG A 62 -8.52 -18.40 -4.92
CA ARG A 62 -8.07 -17.64 -3.74
C ARG A 62 -9.24 -17.00 -3.00
N ASN A 63 -10.21 -16.46 -3.73
CA ASN A 63 -11.39 -15.81 -3.14
C ASN A 63 -12.29 -16.81 -2.43
N LEU A 64 -12.45 -18.05 -2.93
CA LEU A 64 -13.20 -19.11 -2.26
C LEU A 64 -12.69 -19.42 -0.85
N ARG A 65 -11.38 -19.24 -0.61
CA ARG A 65 -10.77 -19.46 0.72
C ARG A 65 -10.93 -18.27 1.65
N LYS A 66 -11.16 -17.06 1.11
CA LYS A 66 -11.15 -15.80 1.85
C LYS A 66 -12.55 -15.24 2.10
N TYR A 67 -13.49 -15.50 1.21
CA TYR A 67 -14.81 -14.89 1.21
C TYR A 67 -15.93 -15.93 1.19
N PRO A 68 -17.09 -15.64 1.81
CA PRO A 68 -18.32 -16.41 1.60
C PRO A 68 -18.71 -16.44 0.11
N SER A 69 -19.48 -17.45 -0.28
CA SER A 69 -19.87 -17.71 -1.68
C SER A 69 -20.40 -16.49 -2.43
N LEU A 70 -21.23 -15.67 -1.78
CA LEU A 70 -21.80 -14.45 -2.35
C LEU A 70 -20.73 -13.44 -2.80
N PHE A 71 -19.60 -13.38 -2.11
CA PHE A 71 -18.55 -12.38 -2.28
C PHE A 71 -17.37 -12.88 -3.10
N VAL A 72 -17.41 -14.11 -3.62
CA VAL A 72 -16.27 -14.73 -4.34
C VAL A 72 -15.87 -13.93 -5.57
N LEU A 73 -16.85 -13.38 -6.28
CA LEU A 73 -16.61 -12.63 -7.51
C LEU A 73 -16.07 -11.23 -7.24
N PHE A 74 -16.63 -10.52 -6.27
CA PHE A 74 -16.43 -9.07 -6.13
C PHE A 74 -15.88 -8.62 -4.77
N GLY A 75 -15.78 -9.51 -3.77
CA GLY A 75 -15.40 -9.15 -2.39
C GLY A 75 -13.96 -8.66 -2.23
N HIS A 76 -13.11 -8.87 -3.25
CA HIS A 76 -11.75 -8.34 -3.31
C HIS A 76 -11.64 -7.01 -4.06
N GLU A 77 -12.67 -6.62 -4.81
CA GLU A 77 -12.66 -5.42 -5.65
C GLU A 77 -13.55 -4.32 -5.05
N LEU A 78 -14.69 -4.66 -4.45
CA LEU A 78 -15.65 -3.67 -3.98
C LEU A 78 -15.44 -3.28 -2.51
N HIS A 79 -15.41 -1.97 -2.25
CA HIS A 79 -15.55 -1.43 -0.90
C HIS A 79 -17.02 -1.47 -0.46
N LEU A 80 -17.35 -2.24 0.58
CA LEU A 80 -18.74 -2.48 1.00
C LEU A 80 -19.21 -1.58 2.16
N GLN A 81 -18.32 -1.26 3.10
CA GLN A 81 -18.66 -0.56 4.34
C GLN A 81 -17.66 0.54 4.66
N PHE A 82 -18.18 1.74 4.97
CA PHE A 82 -17.38 2.85 5.46
C PHE A 82 -17.17 2.72 6.97
N GLU A 83 -15.96 2.33 7.38
CA GLU A 83 -15.61 2.08 8.78
C GLU A 83 -14.63 3.16 9.31
N PRO A 84 -15.13 4.33 9.76
CA PRO A 84 -14.27 5.47 10.13
C PRO A 84 -13.34 5.16 11.31
N VAL A 85 -13.76 4.31 12.26
CA VAL A 85 -12.94 3.90 13.41
C VAL A 85 -11.70 3.13 12.95
N SER A 86 -11.87 2.21 12.01
CA SER A 86 -10.77 1.43 11.42
C SER A 86 -9.83 2.32 10.60
N ILE A 87 -10.36 3.30 9.89
CA ILE A 87 -9.56 4.29 9.14
C ILE A 87 -8.71 5.12 10.12
N ILE A 88 -9.32 5.66 11.18
CA ILE A 88 -8.59 6.44 12.21
C ILE A 88 -7.49 5.60 12.85
N LYS A 89 -7.81 4.36 13.26
CA LYS A 89 -6.84 3.44 13.86
C LYS A 89 -5.65 3.20 12.93
N THR A 90 -5.92 2.98 11.63
CA THR A 90 -4.88 2.76 10.62
C THR A 90 -4.01 3.99 10.43
N ILE A 91 -4.61 5.18 10.24
CA ILE A 91 -3.85 6.42 10.03
C ILE A 91 -3.00 6.75 11.27
N ASN A 92 -3.52 6.51 12.48
CA ASN A 92 -2.77 6.74 13.72
C ASN A 92 -1.59 5.78 13.89
N ALA A 93 -1.65 4.56 13.35
CA ALA A 93 -0.54 3.61 13.35
C ALA A 93 0.60 4.01 12.39
N LEU A 94 0.37 4.96 11.47
CA LEU A 94 1.41 5.54 10.62
C LEU A 94 2.21 6.57 11.42
N ASP A 95 3.16 6.08 12.21
CA ASP A 95 4.01 6.87 13.10
C ASP A 95 5.50 6.78 12.67
N PRO A 96 6.23 7.91 12.60
CA PRO A 96 7.65 7.90 12.27
C PRO A 96 8.52 7.10 13.25
N GLN A 97 8.11 6.98 14.51
CA GLN A 97 8.86 6.24 15.54
C GLN A 97 8.75 4.72 15.38
N THR A 98 7.68 4.24 14.76
CA THR A 98 7.43 2.80 14.56
C THR A 98 7.62 2.37 13.11
N CYS A 99 7.98 3.29 12.22
CA CYS A 99 8.15 2.98 10.80
C CYS A 99 9.51 2.30 10.52
N ASN A 100 9.52 1.48 9.47
CA ASN A 100 10.75 0.92 8.92
C ASN A 100 11.02 1.57 7.56
N ILE A 101 12.17 2.23 7.42
CA ILE A 101 12.57 2.94 6.20
C ILE A 101 13.72 2.18 5.54
N MET A 102 13.47 1.67 4.34
CA MET A 102 14.48 0.94 3.56
C MET A 102 14.91 1.76 2.35
N LEU A 103 16.23 2.01 2.25
CA LEU A 103 16.83 2.69 1.11
C LEU A 103 17.52 1.68 0.19
N ILE A 104 17.05 1.61 -1.06
CA ILE A 104 17.63 0.73 -2.08
C ILE A 104 18.35 1.58 -3.11
N SER A 105 19.68 1.56 -3.09
CA SER A 105 20.52 2.26 -4.06
C SER A 105 21.91 1.64 -4.17
N LYS A 106 22.50 1.67 -5.38
CA LYS A 106 23.91 1.28 -5.58
C LYS A 106 24.88 2.17 -4.78
N LEU A 107 24.47 3.40 -4.44
CA LEU A 107 25.28 4.31 -3.62
C LEU A 107 25.34 3.89 -2.15
N CYS A 108 24.49 2.95 -1.71
CA CYS A 108 24.47 2.44 -0.35
C CYS A 108 25.50 1.34 -0.10
N LEU A 109 26.10 0.79 -1.17
CA LEU A 109 27.05 -0.33 -1.08
C LEU A 109 28.17 -0.11 -0.05
N PRO A 110 28.78 1.09 0.08
CA PRO A 110 29.82 1.33 1.09
C PRO A 110 29.34 1.21 2.55
N TYR A 111 28.02 1.24 2.77
CA TYR A 111 27.38 1.18 4.08
C TYR A 111 26.70 -0.19 4.34
N CYS A 112 26.82 -1.14 3.41
CA CYS A 112 26.28 -2.48 3.57
C CYS A 112 27.32 -3.40 4.21
N ASP A 113 27.13 -3.73 5.49
CA ASP A 113 28.02 -4.58 6.29
C ASP A 113 27.51 -6.02 6.46
N GLN A 114 26.29 -6.29 6.01
CA GLN A 114 25.63 -7.59 6.12
C GLN A 114 25.30 -8.16 4.74
N THR A 115 25.19 -9.48 4.67
CA THR A 115 24.78 -10.20 3.47
C THR A 115 23.70 -11.21 3.83
N GLU A 116 22.59 -11.14 3.12
CA GLU A 116 21.46 -12.05 3.28
C GLU A 116 21.82 -13.42 2.65
N PRO A 117 21.62 -14.56 3.35
CA PRO A 117 22.19 -15.86 2.97
C PRO A 117 21.56 -16.53 1.75
N TRP A 118 20.30 -16.24 1.41
CA TRP A 118 19.57 -16.95 0.35
C TRP A 118 19.85 -16.35 -1.03
N PHE A 119 19.95 -15.03 -1.13
CA PHE A 119 20.12 -14.30 -2.38
C PHE A 119 21.41 -13.49 -2.45
N ASN A 120 22.26 -13.52 -1.41
CA ASN A 120 23.49 -12.74 -1.30
C ASN A 120 23.27 -11.23 -1.47
N ILE A 121 22.13 -10.73 -0.96
CA ILE A 121 21.81 -9.30 -1.01
C ILE A 121 22.61 -8.60 0.08
N GLN A 122 23.40 -7.58 -0.31
CA GLN A 122 24.13 -6.75 0.64
C GLN A 122 23.23 -5.67 1.23
N TYR A 123 23.21 -5.55 2.56
CA TYR A 123 22.44 -4.57 3.30
C TYR A 123 23.20 -4.10 4.54
N GLY A 124 22.72 -3.04 5.17
CA GLY A 124 23.27 -2.51 6.42
C GLY A 124 22.26 -1.58 7.09
N GLN A 125 22.60 -1.13 8.30
CA GLN A 125 21.81 -0.15 9.05
C GLN A 125 22.61 1.14 9.21
N PHE A 126 21.95 2.28 9.06
CA PHE A 126 22.53 3.62 9.19
C PHE A 126 21.57 4.55 9.93
#